data_AF-A0A5Q4G7G8-F1
#
_entry.id   AF-A0A5Q4G7G8-F1
#
_cell.length_a   1.000
_cell.length_b   1.000
_cell.length_c   1.000
_cell.angle_alpha   90.00
_cell.angle_beta   90.00
_cell.angle_gamma   90.00
#
_symmetry.space_group_name_H-M   'P 1'
#
loop_
_entity.id
_entity.type
_entity.pdbx_description
1 polymer ?
#
loop_
_entity_poly.entity_id
_entity_poly.type
_entity_poly.pdbx_seq_one_letter_code
_entity_poly.pdbx_strand_id
1 'polypeptide(L)'
;MSSESQPNPETATMHAQPPAWLPEALESSWFFLANYPPILALVVVVVGIGLAVLGRAFVLHWGGKLVSRTSPDLGAKFLRILANVAALIVAYIAVVVAVQVMGFSERVEQVIIRILLSLLILRLIKSAMRASHVGLEILGRVRDRYAIVEERTIPLFDLVLTILIIGAAAYALLMVWDINPTAWLASAG
;
A
#
# COMPACT_ATOMS: atom_id res chain seq x y z
N MET A 1 1.79 -33.58 -45.07
CA MET A 1 1.23 -32.23 -45.27
C MET A 1 0.77 -31.74 -43.92
N SER A 2 1.66 -31.02 -43.23
CA SER A 2 1.42 -30.47 -41.90
C SER A 2 0.58 -29.22 -42.05
N SER A 3 -0.63 -29.23 -41.52
CA SER A 3 -1.45 -28.03 -41.42
C SER A 3 -0.91 -27.18 -40.27
N GLU A 4 -0.07 -26.19 -40.60
CA GLU A 4 0.27 -25.09 -39.71
C GLU A 4 -1.00 -24.31 -39.38
N SER A 5 -1.44 -24.42 -38.13
CA SER A 5 -2.47 -23.56 -37.55
C SER A 5 -1.94 -22.13 -37.50
N GLN A 6 -2.32 -21.30 -38.48
CA GLN A 6 -2.08 -19.87 -38.41
C GLN A 6 -2.70 -19.30 -37.13
N PRO A 7 -1.97 -18.48 -36.35
CA PRO A 7 -2.56 -17.78 -35.22
C PRO A 7 -3.59 -16.76 -35.75
N ASN A 8 -4.83 -16.89 -35.28
CA ASN A 8 -5.94 -16.00 -35.62
C ASN A 8 -5.53 -14.53 -35.34
N PRO A 9 -5.55 -13.60 -36.32
CA PRO A 9 -5.10 -12.21 -36.14
C PRO A 9 -5.95 -11.40 -35.14
N GLU A 10 -7.09 -11.93 -34.72
CA GLU A 10 -8.01 -11.26 -33.81
C GLU A 10 -7.50 -11.16 -32.36
N THR A 11 -6.66 -12.10 -31.89
CA THR A 11 -6.19 -12.10 -30.49
C THR A 11 -5.09 -11.06 -30.22
N ALA A 12 -4.39 -10.60 -31.25
CA ALA A 12 -3.33 -9.60 -31.10
C ALA A 12 -3.86 -8.16 -30.92
N THR A 13 -5.15 -7.91 -31.22
CA THR A 13 -5.72 -6.55 -31.28
C THR A 13 -6.50 -6.12 -30.04
N MET A 14 -6.76 -7.03 -29.08
CA MET A 14 -7.60 -6.73 -27.92
C MET A 14 -6.95 -5.78 -26.89
N HIS A 15 -5.62 -5.62 -26.89
CA HIS A 15 -4.91 -4.74 -25.94
C HIS A 15 -4.72 -3.29 -26.42
N ALA A 16 -5.16 -2.96 -27.64
CA ALA A 16 -4.90 -1.66 -28.26
C ALA A 16 -6.14 -0.77 -28.44
N GLN A 17 -7.34 -1.24 -28.09
CA GLN A 17 -8.55 -0.44 -28.30
C GLN A 17 -8.71 0.66 -27.23
N PRO A 18 -8.92 1.92 -27.62
CA PRO A 18 -9.16 3.01 -26.69
C PRO A 18 -10.46 2.77 -25.90
N PRO A 19 -10.51 3.09 -24.60
CA PRO A 19 -11.74 3.00 -23.82
C PRO A 19 -12.83 3.90 -24.42
N ALA A 20 -14.08 3.45 -24.40
CA ALA A 20 -15.22 4.15 -25.03
C ALA A 20 -15.50 5.57 -24.49
N TRP A 21 -14.88 5.95 -23.36
CA TRP A 21 -14.99 7.26 -22.73
C TRP A 21 -13.83 8.21 -23.09
N LEU A 22 -12.87 7.78 -23.92
CA LEU A 22 -11.72 8.58 -24.30
C LEU A 22 -12.10 9.58 -25.42
N PRO A 23 -11.81 10.89 -25.26
CA PRO A 23 -12.04 11.87 -26.33
C PRO A 23 -11.18 11.57 -27.57
N GLU A 24 -11.73 11.81 -28.77
CA GLU A 24 -11.04 11.59 -30.07
C GLU A 24 -9.65 12.25 -30.13
N ALA A 25 -9.48 13.41 -29.49
CA ALA A 25 -8.20 14.14 -29.41
C ALA A 25 -7.09 13.37 -28.68
N LEU A 26 -7.45 12.40 -27.82
CA LEU A 26 -6.51 11.60 -27.02
C LEU A 26 -6.29 10.20 -27.59
N GLU A 27 -7.02 9.80 -28.64
CA GLU A 27 -6.85 8.49 -29.29
C GLU A 27 -5.47 8.33 -29.91
N SER A 28 -4.93 9.36 -30.57
CA SER A 28 -3.57 9.33 -31.13
C SER A 28 -2.51 9.08 -30.05
N SER A 29 -2.66 9.74 -28.89
CA SER A 29 -1.81 9.52 -27.73
C SER A 29 -1.98 8.09 -27.18
N TRP A 30 -3.20 7.54 -27.18
CA TRP A 30 -3.48 6.18 -26.75
C TRP A 30 -2.76 5.12 -27.61
N PHE A 31 -2.83 5.25 -28.94
CA PHE A 31 -2.14 4.33 -29.84
C PHE A 31 -0.61 4.41 -29.69
N PHE A 32 -0.04 5.60 -29.47
CA PHE A 32 1.39 5.75 -29.18
C PHE A 32 1.77 5.09 -27.84
N LEU A 33 0.95 5.28 -26.81
CA LEU A 33 1.16 4.69 -25.49
C LEU A 33 1.03 3.16 -25.51
N ALA A 34 0.04 2.62 -26.21
CA ALA A 34 -0.19 1.18 -26.39
C ALA A 34 0.96 0.49 -27.15
N ASN A 35 1.62 1.22 -28.05
CA ASN A 35 2.77 0.69 -28.81
C ASN A 35 4.08 0.65 -27.99
N TYR A 36 4.12 1.32 -26.83
CA TYR A 36 5.28 1.36 -25.92
C TYR A 36 4.88 1.05 -24.46
N PRO A 37 4.71 -0.24 -24.10
CA PRO A 37 4.39 -0.68 -22.74
C PRO A 37 5.19 -0.05 -21.58
N PRO A 38 6.52 0.20 -21.69
CA PRO A 38 7.26 0.87 -20.61
C PRO A 38 6.86 2.34 -20.41
N ILE A 39 6.42 3.04 -21.46
CA ILE A 39 5.95 4.43 -21.37
C ILE A 39 4.60 4.48 -20.65
N LEU A 40 3.68 3.55 -20.97
CA LEU A 40 2.43 3.38 -20.25
C LEU A 40 2.65 3.10 -18.77
N ALA A 41 3.56 2.18 -18.44
CA ALA A 41 3.92 1.89 -17.06
C ALA A 41 4.46 3.13 -16.33
N LEU A 42 5.33 3.91 -16.97
CA LEU A 42 5.84 5.17 -16.40
C LEU A 42 4.69 6.15 -16.13
N VAL A 43 3.76 6.33 -17.07
CA VAL A 43 2.60 7.23 -16.92
C VAL A 43 1.72 6.77 -15.76
N VAL A 44 1.42 5.48 -15.65
CA VAL A 44 0.63 4.91 -14.54
C VAL A 44 1.32 5.17 -13.19
N VAL A 45 2.64 4.99 -13.11
CA VAL A 45 3.40 5.30 -11.89
C VAL A 45 3.32 6.79 -11.57
N VAL A 46 3.56 7.67 -12.54
CA VAL A 46 3.56 9.13 -12.33
C VAL A 46 2.17 9.61 -11.89
N VAL A 47 1.12 9.17 -12.56
CA VAL A 47 -0.26 9.52 -12.24
C VAL A 47 -0.65 8.96 -10.87
N GLY A 48 -0.36 7.69 -10.60
CA GLY A 48 -0.72 7.06 -9.33
C GLY A 48 0.06 7.61 -8.13
N ILE A 49 1.35 7.89 -8.28
CA ILE A 49 2.15 8.60 -7.25
C ILE A 49 1.62 10.02 -7.08
N GLY A 50 1.28 10.71 -8.18
CA GLY A 50 0.66 12.04 -8.15
C GLY A 50 -0.62 12.05 -7.33
N LEU A 51 -1.53 11.10 -7.59
CA LEU A 51 -2.76 10.92 -6.82
C LEU A 51 -2.49 10.59 -5.35
N ALA A 52 -1.51 9.74 -5.06
CA ALA A 52 -1.13 9.42 -3.68
C ALA A 52 -0.63 10.65 -2.92
N VAL A 53 0.23 11.46 -3.53
CA VAL A 53 0.76 12.69 -2.94
C VAL A 53 -0.34 13.74 -2.77
N LEU A 54 -1.19 13.90 -3.78
CA LEU A 54 -2.30 14.84 -3.74
C LEU A 54 -3.34 14.46 -2.69
N GLY A 55 -3.74 13.20 -2.64
CA GLY A 55 -4.65 12.67 -1.62
C GLY A 55 -4.09 12.85 -0.22
N ARG A 56 -2.79 12.57 -0.02
CA ARG A 56 -2.11 12.85 1.25
C ARG A 56 -2.16 14.34 1.63
N ALA A 57 -1.82 15.22 0.70
CA ALA A 57 -1.82 16.66 0.93
C ALA A 57 -3.23 17.15 1.27
N PHE A 58 -4.24 16.66 0.56
CA PHE A 58 -5.65 16.96 0.81
C PHE A 58 -6.10 16.52 2.20
N VAL A 59 -5.81 15.26 2.59
CA VAL A 59 -6.15 14.71 3.91
C VAL A 59 -5.47 15.51 5.02
N LEU A 60 -4.21 15.90 4.85
CA LEU A 60 -3.50 16.69 5.86
C LEU A 60 -4.00 18.13 5.94
N HIS A 61 -4.32 18.74 4.80
CA HIS A 61 -4.83 20.10 4.73
C HIS A 61 -6.23 20.21 5.38
N TRP A 62 -7.15 19.31 5.02
CA TRP A 62 -8.53 19.33 5.52
C TRP A 62 -8.66 18.68 6.89
N GLY A 63 -8.06 17.51 7.07
CA GLY A 63 -8.11 16.79 8.35
C GLY A 63 -7.37 17.54 9.45
N GLY A 64 -6.28 18.26 9.15
CA GLY A 64 -5.59 19.11 10.11
C GLY A 64 -6.49 20.20 10.67
N LYS A 65 -7.32 20.82 9.83
CA LYS A 65 -8.30 21.85 10.21
C LYS A 65 -9.46 21.30 11.08
N LEU A 66 -9.80 20.02 10.90
CA LEU A 66 -10.87 19.36 11.65
C LEU A 66 -10.37 18.86 13.01
N VAL A 67 -9.18 18.27 13.03
CA VAL A 67 -8.55 17.71 14.23
C VAL A 67 -8.01 18.79 15.17
N SER A 68 -7.61 19.95 14.64
CA SER A 68 -7.18 21.10 15.45
C SER A 68 -8.27 21.63 16.38
N ARG A 69 -9.54 21.31 16.12
CA ARG A 69 -10.66 21.70 16.99
C ARG A 69 -10.85 20.78 18.21
N THR A 70 -10.33 19.56 18.17
CA THR A 70 -10.59 18.54 19.22
C THR A 70 -9.34 18.16 20.00
N SER A 71 -8.19 18.00 19.35
CA SER A 71 -6.93 17.62 20.01
C SER A 71 -5.73 18.07 19.16
N PRO A 72 -5.26 19.31 19.35
CA PRO A 72 -4.36 19.99 18.42
C PRO A 72 -3.05 19.25 18.13
N ASP A 73 -2.48 18.58 19.13
CA ASP A 73 -1.13 18.02 19.03
C ASP A 73 -1.12 16.51 18.74
N LEU A 74 -2.07 15.77 19.34
CA LEU A 74 -2.12 14.31 19.29
C LEU A 74 -2.81 13.79 18.04
N GLY A 75 -4.02 14.29 17.79
CA GLY A 75 -4.78 13.88 16.61
C GLY A 75 -4.04 14.27 15.33
N ALA A 76 -3.34 15.42 15.33
CA ALA A 76 -2.56 15.87 14.19
C ALA A 76 -1.38 14.93 13.88
N LYS A 77 -0.69 14.42 14.92
CA LYS A 77 0.37 13.40 14.76
C LYS A 77 -0.19 12.09 14.20
N PHE A 78 -1.29 11.56 14.75
CA PHE A 78 -1.90 10.33 14.25
C PHE A 78 -2.42 10.46 12.82
N LEU A 79 -3.11 11.58 12.52
CA LEU A 79 -3.57 11.89 11.17
C LEU A 79 -2.39 11.92 10.19
N ARG A 80 -1.26 12.50 10.60
CA ARG A 80 -0.04 12.52 9.78
C ARG A 80 0.52 11.15 9.50
N ILE A 81 0.58 10.29 10.52
CA ILE A 81 1.03 8.90 10.36
C ILE A 81 0.07 8.15 9.42
N LEU A 82 -1.24 8.25 9.65
CA LEU A 82 -2.24 7.55 8.86
C LEU A 82 -2.25 8.02 7.40
N ALA A 83 -2.16 9.32 7.16
CA ALA A 83 -2.07 9.87 5.81
C ALA A 83 -0.79 9.42 5.08
N ASN A 84 0.34 9.33 5.80
CA ASN A 84 1.58 8.80 5.23
C ASN A 84 1.43 7.32 4.86
N VAL A 85 0.81 6.51 5.73
CA VAL A 85 0.55 5.09 5.51
C VAL A 85 -0.39 4.89 4.33
N ALA A 86 -1.51 5.62 4.29
CA ALA A 86 -2.47 5.54 3.19
C ALA A 86 -1.83 5.93 1.86
N ALA A 87 -1.08 7.03 1.81
CA ALA A 87 -0.37 7.46 0.62
C ALA A 87 0.63 6.40 0.13
N LEU A 88 1.32 5.74 1.06
CA LEU A 88 2.26 4.68 0.77
C LEU A 88 1.54 3.47 0.15
N ILE A 89 0.40 3.05 0.70
CA ILE A 89 -0.42 1.96 0.14
C ILE A 89 -0.86 2.32 -1.30
N VAL A 90 -1.42 3.52 -1.50
CA VAL A 90 -1.87 3.97 -2.83
C VAL A 90 -0.71 4.01 -3.83
N ALA A 91 0.47 4.50 -3.41
CA ALA A 91 1.65 4.51 -4.26
C ALA A 91 2.09 3.08 -4.65
N TYR A 92 2.06 2.12 -3.73
CA TYR A 92 2.39 0.73 -4.03
C TYR A 92 1.38 0.08 -4.99
N ILE A 93 0.08 0.35 -4.83
CA ILE A 93 -0.94 -0.12 -5.78
C ILE A 93 -0.63 0.42 -7.18
N ALA A 94 -0.30 1.72 -7.31
CA ALA A 94 0.07 2.30 -8.60
C ALA A 94 1.27 1.61 -9.24
N VAL A 95 2.30 1.27 -8.45
CA VAL A 95 3.46 0.52 -8.96
C VAL A 95 3.08 -0.90 -9.36
N VAL A 96 2.24 -1.59 -8.58
CA VAL A 96 1.75 -2.94 -8.94
C VAL A 96 1.00 -2.91 -10.27
N VAL A 97 0.09 -1.95 -10.47
CA VAL A 97 -0.63 -1.78 -11.74
C VAL A 97 0.36 -1.50 -12.88
N ALA A 98 1.38 -0.67 -12.66
CA ALA A 98 2.40 -0.41 -13.67
C ALA A 98 3.22 -1.66 -14.06
N VAL A 99 3.48 -2.57 -13.11
CA VAL A 99 4.14 -3.86 -13.39
C VAL A 99 3.24 -4.74 -14.26
N GLN A 100 1.93 -4.78 -14.00
CA GLN A 100 0.97 -5.53 -14.82
C GLN A 100 0.90 -4.99 -16.26
N VAL A 101 0.96 -3.67 -16.42
CA VAL A 101 0.94 -3.00 -17.72
C VAL A 101 2.18 -3.29 -18.57
N MET A 102 3.32 -3.64 -17.95
CA MET A 102 4.53 -4.03 -18.70
C MET A 102 4.40 -5.37 -19.42
N GLY A 103 3.40 -6.20 -19.08
CA GLY A 103 3.17 -7.47 -19.77
C GLY A 103 4.29 -8.49 -19.55
N PHE A 104 4.90 -8.52 -18.36
CA PHE A 104 5.88 -9.56 -18.03
C PHE A 104 5.25 -10.95 -18.04
N SER A 105 6.08 -11.99 -18.07
CA SER A 105 5.57 -13.35 -17.87
C SER A 105 4.95 -13.48 -16.47
N GLU A 106 3.87 -14.26 -16.38
CA GLU A 106 3.07 -14.37 -15.15
C GLU A 106 3.90 -14.75 -13.92
N ARG A 107 4.91 -15.62 -14.08
CA ARG A 107 5.83 -15.99 -12.99
C ARG A 107 6.70 -14.81 -12.53
N VAL A 108 7.23 -14.01 -13.46
CA VAL A 108 8.09 -12.86 -13.14
C VAL A 108 7.25 -11.76 -12.49
N GLU A 109 6.08 -11.48 -13.04
CA GLU A 109 5.12 -10.52 -12.48
C GLU A 109 4.76 -10.89 -11.03
N GLN A 110 4.33 -12.14 -10.78
CA GLN A 110 3.98 -12.60 -9.45
C GLN A 110 5.14 -12.45 -8.46
N VAL A 111 6.36 -12.80 -8.85
CA VAL A 111 7.54 -12.65 -7.99
C VAL A 111 7.82 -11.18 -7.68
N ILE A 112 7.76 -10.29 -8.68
CA ILE A 112 7.95 -8.84 -8.49
C ILE A 112 6.89 -8.28 -7.54
N ILE A 113 5.62 -8.62 -7.75
CA ILE A 113 4.51 -8.17 -6.90
C ILE A 113 4.71 -8.67 -5.47
N ARG A 114 5.04 -9.95 -5.26
CA ARG A 114 5.30 -10.50 -3.92
C ARG A 114 6.45 -9.79 -3.20
N ILE A 115 7.54 -9.49 -3.92
CA ILE A 115 8.66 -8.71 -3.38
C ILE A 115 8.20 -7.30 -3.00
N LEU A 116 7.44 -6.62 -3.86
CA LEU A 116 6.88 -5.29 -3.57
C LEU A 116 5.99 -5.31 -2.33
N LEU A 117 5.05 -6.25 -2.23
CA LEU A 117 4.16 -6.39 -1.08
C LEU A 117 4.96 -6.69 0.20
N SER A 118 6.01 -7.50 0.11
CA SER A 118 6.91 -7.76 1.24
C SER A 118 7.59 -6.47 1.72
N LEU A 119 8.12 -5.66 0.79
CA LEU A 119 8.72 -4.35 1.11
C LEU A 119 7.70 -3.36 1.69
N LEU A 120 6.46 -3.38 1.17
CA LEU A 120 5.35 -2.60 1.69
C LEU A 120 5.07 -2.97 3.16
N ILE A 121 4.92 -4.26 3.45
CA ILE A 121 4.69 -4.77 4.82
C ILE A 121 5.82 -4.33 5.75
N LEU A 122 7.09 -4.50 5.35
CA LEU A 122 8.23 -4.08 6.16
C LEU A 122 8.20 -2.57 6.46
N ARG A 123 7.80 -1.75 5.49
CA ARG A 123 7.66 -0.31 5.69
C ARG A 123 6.48 0.05 6.59
N LEU A 124 5.38 -0.71 6.51
CA LEU A 124 4.22 -0.58 7.40
C LEU A 124 4.57 -0.95 8.84
N ILE A 125 5.36 -2.00 9.09
CA ILE A 125 5.86 -2.35 10.43
C ILE A 125 6.60 -1.17 11.06
N LYS A 126 7.55 -0.57 10.33
CA LYS A 126 8.31 0.58 10.85
C LYS A 126 7.40 1.75 11.20
N SER A 127 6.36 1.99 10.39
CA SER A 127 5.37 3.04 10.67
C SER A 127 4.49 2.68 11.87
N ALA A 128 4.07 1.42 12.01
CA ALA A 128 3.25 0.93 13.10
C ALA A 128 4.01 1.00 14.43
N MET A 129 5.26 0.54 14.48
CA MET A 129 6.12 0.63 15.67
C MET A 129 6.31 2.09 16.12
N ARG A 130 6.50 3.02 15.18
CA ARG A 130 6.56 4.45 15.51
C ARG A 130 5.23 4.98 16.05
N ALA A 131 4.10 4.56 15.47
CA ALA A 131 2.77 4.95 15.93
C ALA A 131 2.48 4.44 17.35
N SER A 132 2.89 3.21 17.64
CA SER A 132 2.81 2.56 18.95
C SER A 132 3.55 3.34 20.02
N HIS A 133 4.81 3.67 19.77
CA HIS A 133 5.61 4.42 20.72
C HIS A 133 5.00 5.80 21.02
N VAL A 134 4.56 6.51 19.96
CA VAL A 134 3.86 7.79 20.13
C VAL A 134 2.56 7.61 20.93
N GLY A 135 1.78 6.55 20.67
CA GLY A 135 0.58 6.24 21.44
C GLY A 135 0.85 5.97 22.91
N LEU A 136 1.93 5.27 23.23
CA LEU A 136 2.34 4.96 24.60
C LEU A 136 2.90 6.19 25.34
N GLU A 137 3.70 7.03 24.70
CA GLU A 137 4.15 8.31 25.28
C GLU A 137 2.96 9.18 25.68
N ILE A 138 1.91 9.19 24.86
CA ILE A 138 0.68 9.93 25.11
C ILE A 138 -0.06 9.36 26.32
N LEU A 139 -0.23 8.05 26.38
CA LEU A 139 -0.86 7.39 27.51
C LEU A 139 -0.08 7.62 28.82
N GLY A 140 1.25 7.68 28.72
CA GLY A 140 2.15 8.09 29.79
C GLY A 140 1.93 9.55 30.24
N ARG A 141 1.72 10.49 29.32
CA ARG A 141 1.52 11.91 29.64
C ARG A 141 0.12 12.20 30.21
N VAL A 142 -0.91 11.45 29.82
CA VAL A 142 -2.27 11.57 30.38
C VAL A 142 -2.33 11.10 31.85
N ARG A 143 -1.31 10.35 32.32
CA ARG A 143 -1.17 9.94 33.73
C ARG A 143 -1.15 11.07 34.74
N ASP A 144 -0.62 12.24 34.39
CA ASP A 144 -0.65 13.40 35.30
C ASP A 144 -2.09 13.74 35.74
N ARG A 145 -3.09 13.22 35.03
CA ARG A 145 -4.51 13.44 35.31
C ARG A 145 -5.28 12.21 35.83
N TYR A 146 -4.78 10.97 35.66
CA TYR A 146 -5.50 9.75 36.05
C TYR A 146 -4.56 8.64 36.57
N ALA A 147 -4.66 8.34 37.87
CA ALA A 147 -3.82 7.39 38.63
C ALA A 147 -4.07 5.89 38.36
N ILE A 148 -4.78 5.53 37.27
CA ILE A 148 -5.21 4.14 36.98
C ILE A 148 -4.17 3.36 36.17
N VAL A 149 -3.22 4.05 35.53
CA VAL A 149 -2.07 3.39 34.90
C VAL A 149 -0.93 3.48 35.93
N GLU A 150 -0.32 2.35 36.32
CA GLU A 150 0.80 2.28 37.27
C GLU A 150 2.11 2.10 36.51
N GLU A 151 3.20 2.83 36.82
CA GLU A 151 4.35 3.06 35.90
C GLU A 151 4.97 1.78 35.32
N ARG A 152 4.71 0.69 36.04
CA ARG A 152 5.08 -0.70 35.77
C ARG A 152 4.31 -1.35 34.60
N THR A 153 3.18 -0.81 34.15
CA THR A 153 2.35 -1.43 33.09
C THR A 153 2.65 -0.92 31.68
N ILE A 154 3.25 0.26 31.53
CA ILE A 154 3.64 0.79 30.20
C ILE A 154 4.57 -0.17 29.45
N PRO A 155 5.59 -0.79 30.09
CA PRO A 155 6.43 -1.79 29.43
C PRO A 155 5.64 -3.01 28.93
N LEU A 156 4.60 -3.44 29.66
CA LEU A 156 3.76 -4.57 29.24
C LEU A 156 2.93 -4.22 28.00
N PHE A 157 2.36 -3.02 27.94
CA PHE A 157 1.64 -2.56 26.75
C PHE A 157 2.55 -2.45 25.52
N ASP A 158 3.79 -1.98 25.69
CA ASP A 158 4.76 -1.86 24.60
C ASP A 158 5.12 -3.23 24.02
N LEU A 159 5.33 -4.20 24.92
CA LEU A 159 5.61 -5.58 24.56
C LEU A 159 4.42 -6.19 23.79
N VAL A 160 3.20 -6.08 24.32
CA VAL A 160 1.99 -6.62 23.67
C VAL A 160 1.80 -6.02 22.27
N LEU A 161 1.94 -4.70 22.16
CA LEU A 161 1.76 -3.99 20.88
C LEU A 161 2.86 -4.37 19.87
N THR A 162 4.09 -4.55 20.33
CA THR A 162 5.21 -5.04 19.52
C THR A 162 4.95 -6.46 19.01
N ILE A 163 4.55 -7.37 19.90
CA ILE A 163 4.22 -8.76 19.53
C ILE A 163 3.08 -8.77 18.50
N LEU A 164 2.02 -7.98 18.72
CA LEU A 164 0.88 -7.90 17.82
C LEU A 164 1.30 -7.39 16.44
N ILE A 165 2.12 -6.33 16.37
CA ILE A 165 2.61 -5.78 15.10
C ILE A 165 3.48 -6.79 14.35
N ILE A 166 4.43 -7.42 15.04
CA ILE A 166 5.32 -8.41 14.43
C ILE A 166 4.52 -9.63 13.97
N GLY A 167 3.60 -10.14 14.79
CA GLY A 167 2.75 -11.27 14.47
C GLY A 167 1.85 -11.00 13.26
N ALA A 168 1.19 -9.84 13.22
CA ALA A 168 0.37 -9.42 12.09
C ALA A 168 1.20 -9.29 10.80
N ALA A 169 2.41 -8.76 10.90
CA ALA A 169 3.28 -8.63 9.74
C ALA A 169 3.85 -9.96 9.24
N ALA A 170 4.22 -10.85 10.15
CA ALA A 170 4.64 -12.22 9.81
C ALA A 170 3.49 -12.96 9.12
N TYR A 171 2.27 -12.87 9.66
CA TYR A 171 1.06 -13.44 9.04
C TYR A 171 0.86 -12.90 7.61
N ALA A 172 0.90 -11.57 7.44
CA ALA A 172 0.73 -10.95 6.14
C ALA A 172 1.82 -11.39 5.15
N LEU A 173 3.06 -11.53 5.60
CA LEU A 173 4.16 -11.98 4.75
C LEU A 173 3.97 -13.43 4.31
N LEU A 174 3.57 -14.33 5.21
CA LEU A 174 3.25 -15.72 4.85
C LEU A 174 2.15 -15.77 3.79
N MET A 175 1.10 -14.96 3.96
CA MET A 175 -0.01 -14.87 3.01
C MET A 175 0.44 -14.36 1.63
N VAL A 176 1.34 -13.37 1.57
CA VAL A 176 1.92 -12.88 0.31
C VAL A 176 2.69 -13.97 -0.44
N TRP A 177 3.36 -14.86 0.30
CA TRP A 177 4.12 -15.96 -0.28
C TRP A 177 3.30 -17.23 -0.51
N ASP A 178 1.99 -17.17 -0.26
CA ASP A 178 1.06 -18.31 -0.36
C ASP A 178 1.43 -19.46 0.60
N ILE A 179 2.04 -19.11 1.74
CA ILE A 179 2.38 -20.05 2.80
C ILE A 179 1.24 -20.04 3.81
N ASN A 180 0.69 -21.22 4.11
CA ASN A 180 -0.43 -21.34 5.03
C ASN A 180 -0.01 -20.96 6.48
N PRO A 181 -0.54 -19.86 7.05
CA PRO A 181 -0.16 -19.42 8.39
C PRO A 181 -0.82 -20.23 9.52
N THR A 182 -1.83 -21.06 9.22
CA THR A 182 -2.56 -21.82 10.25
C THR A 182 -1.67 -22.84 10.94
N ALA A 183 -0.66 -23.40 10.27
CA ALA A 183 0.28 -24.34 10.87
C ALA A 183 1.07 -23.71 12.03
N TRP A 184 1.45 -22.44 11.91
CA TRP A 184 2.19 -21.74 12.96
C TRP A 184 1.27 -21.24 14.08
N LEU A 185 0.07 -20.75 13.74
CA LEU A 185 -0.95 -20.35 14.72
C LEU A 185 -1.42 -21.55 15.57
N ALA A 186 -1.53 -22.74 14.98
CA ALA A 186 -1.87 -23.96 15.70
C ALA A 186 -0.79 -24.40 16.70
N SER A 187 0.48 -24.00 16.50
CA SER A 187 1.59 -24.31 17.41
C SER A 187 1.80 -23.28 18.53
N ALA A 188 1.21 -22.09 18.39
CA ALA A 188 1.38 -20.97 19.32
C ALA A 188 0.23 -20.80 20.32
N GLY A 189 -0.87 -21.55 20.13
CA GLY A 189 -2.01 -21.65 21.05
C GLY A 189 -1.81 -22.72 22.11
#